data_AF-A0A356KGK2-F1
#
_entry.id   AF-A0A356KGK2-F1
#
_cell.length_a   1.000
_cell.length_b   1.000
_cell.length_c   1.000
_cell.angle_alpha   90.00
_cell.angle_beta   90.00
_cell.angle_gamma   90.00
#
_symmetry.space_group_name_H-M   'P 1'
#
loop_
_entity.id
_entity.type
_entity.pdbx_description
1 polymer ?
#
loop_
_entity_poly.entity_id
_entity_poly.type
_entity_poly.pdbx_seq_one_letter_code
_entity_poly.pdbx_strand_id
1 'polypeptide(L)'
;MNKLRWIEIHEFRNVVPETSLRFSEGFNVLLGRNGTGKTNLLHLISMALRLDFEAVADEAFEVEFEIAGPENSKLVARVRNRRVESEAQQELFSPQNSPPNSPPASYDFCFELRVGLSDGRELEIRSSTQEGVKVLVAGDEPKGLPGFRMVLNPTALMSFFFELLRQKVDLGGTVPLVIMGLFHAPYRFDEGLNAFHAMHGVGDSVLSSPHRAWLEINRPKAKATSSEVTPGLGVRSSYLPSNLYMTIVSAPPRPAGKALLRKAATSLGFKSVEWQKRLQQRESLSHGGVRETYAEFEFGCALHDGGFVLDDQLSFGEKRLLAFLYYLETAKGCAIVDELANGLHYDWIQSALDWLEDRQAFLTSQNSLLLDFLPITSAEGATEMFIRCEHVEDRKWCWKNFTDNEGSEFYRDLSVGVEHVSQILRTRGLW
;
A
#
# COMPACT_ATOMS: atom_id res chain seq x y z
N MET A 1 -11.69 -5.10 -8.74
CA MET A 1 -10.50 -4.51 -8.10
C MET A 1 -10.90 -4.10 -6.69
N ASN A 2 -9.99 -4.19 -5.73
CA ASN A 2 -10.30 -3.84 -4.35
C ASN A 2 -10.29 -2.32 -4.17
N LYS A 3 -11.36 -1.76 -3.59
CA LYS A 3 -11.50 -0.33 -3.26
C LYS A 3 -11.84 -0.19 -1.79
N LEU A 4 -11.13 0.68 -1.06
CA LEU A 4 -11.46 1.00 0.33
C LEU A 4 -12.69 1.91 0.35
N ARG A 5 -13.77 1.52 1.00
CA ARG A 5 -15.03 2.30 1.02
C ARG A 5 -15.08 3.27 2.18
N TRP A 6 -14.69 2.80 3.35
CA TRP A 6 -14.70 3.59 4.58
C TRP A 6 -13.72 3.01 5.59
N ILE A 7 -13.34 3.84 6.55
CA ILE A 7 -12.58 3.46 7.75
C ILE A 7 -13.15 4.20 8.97
N GLU A 8 -13.33 3.46 10.05
CA GLU A 8 -13.67 3.95 11.38
C GLU A 8 -12.48 3.73 12.30
N ILE A 9 -12.08 4.78 13.00
CA ILE A 9 -10.90 4.81 13.85
C ILE A 9 -11.38 5.02 15.29
N HIS A 10 -11.38 3.94 16.06
CA HIS A 10 -11.74 3.98 17.48
C HIS A 10 -10.51 4.38 18.32
N GLU A 11 -9.34 3.86 17.98
CA GLU A 11 -8.08 4.17 18.65
C GLU A 11 -6.92 4.11 17.64
N PHE A 12 -6.21 5.21 17.43
CA PHE A 12 -4.98 5.19 16.61
C PHE A 12 -4.12 6.42 16.89
N ARG A 13 -2.99 6.23 17.58
CA ARG A 13 -2.02 7.30 17.88
C ARG A 13 -2.71 8.55 18.44
N ASN A 14 -2.52 9.71 17.80
CA ASN A 14 -3.07 10.99 18.20
C ASN A 14 -4.40 11.33 17.49
N VAL A 15 -5.04 10.40 16.79
CA VAL A 15 -6.31 10.66 16.09
C VAL A 15 -7.44 10.79 17.10
N VAL A 16 -8.37 11.72 16.85
CA VAL A 16 -9.60 11.84 17.63
C VAL A 16 -10.38 10.51 17.54
N PRO A 17 -10.76 9.87 18.66
CA PRO A 17 -11.56 8.65 18.65
C PRO A 17 -12.88 8.81 17.90
N GLU A 18 -13.42 7.71 17.39
CA GLU A 18 -14.66 7.67 16.60
C GLU A 18 -14.58 8.52 15.31
N THR A 19 -13.37 8.65 14.74
CA THR A 19 -13.19 9.29 13.43
C THR A 19 -13.66 8.34 12.34
N SER A 20 -14.64 8.76 11.54
CA SER A 20 -15.16 8.01 10.39
C SER A 20 -14.84 8.74 9.10
N LEU A 21 -14.25 8.03 8.14
CA LEU A 21 -13.94 8.53 6.81
C LEU A 21 -14.58 7.65 5.75
N ARG A 22 -15.13 8.28 4.71
CA ARG A 22 -15.63 7.62 3.50
C ARG A 22 -14.76 8.03 2.32
N PHE A 23 -14.61 7.11 1.38
CA PHE A 23 -13.70 7.30 0.25
C PHE A 23 -14.44 7.20 -1.08
N SER A 24 -14.14 8.14 -1.97
CA SER A 24 -14.63 8.13 -3.34
C SER A 24 -14.03 6.96 -4.12
N GLU A 25 -14.66 6.58 -5.21
CA GLU A 25 -14.14 5.57 -6.13
C GLU A 25 -12.95 6.02 -6.98
N GLY A 26 -12.72 7.33 -7.05
CA GLY A 26 -11.66 7.98 -7.82
C GLY A 26 -10.66 8.67 -6.90
N PHE A 27 -10.52 9.99 -7.03
CA PHE A 27 -9.57 10.77 -6.23
C PHE A 27 -10.06 11.01 -4.81
N ASN A 28 -9.14 10.85 -3.86
CA ASN A 28 -9.27 11.10 -2.43
C ASN A 28 -8.06 11.95 -2.01
N VAL A 29 -8.26 13.24 -1.85
CA VAL A 29 -7.19 14.23 -1.66
C VAL A 29 -7.16 14.69 -0.20
N LEU A 30 -6.04 14.42 0.46
CA LEU A 30 -5.80 14.78 1.85
C LEU A 30 -5.25 16.20 1.92
N LEU A 31 -6.05 17.11 2.49
CA LEU A 31 -5.75 18.53 2.64
C LEU A 31 -5.34 18.86 4.06
N GLY A 32 -4.51 19.90 4.22
CA GLY A 32 -4.16 20.46 5.51
C GLY A 32 -2.67 20.73 5.68
N ARG A 33 -2.33 21.43 6.76
CA ARG A 33 -0.97 21.89 7.06
C ARG A 33 0.01 20.74 7.32
N ASN A 34 1.30 21.06 7.33
CA ASN A 34 2.33 20.09 7.73
C ASN A 34 2.13 19.71 9.21
N GLY A 35 2.29 18.42 9.52
CA GLY A 35 2.10 17.88 10.86
C GLY A 35 0.69 17.41 11.21
N THR A 36 -0.33 17.64 10.37
CA THR A 36 -1.73 17.26 10.66
C THR A 36 -2.06 15.77 10.45
N GLY A 37 -1.04 14.92 10.29
CA GLY A 37 -1.21 13.47 10.20
C GLY A 37 -1.52 12.91 8.81
N LYS A 38 -1.47 13.70 7.73
CA LYS A 38 -1.73 13.23 6.34
C LYS A 38 -0.98 11.94 5.98
N THR A 39 0.33 11.93 6.19
CA THR A 39 1.19 10.76 5.97
C THR A 39 0.81 9.57 6.85
N ASN A 40 0.36 9.81 8.09
CA ASN A 40 -0.13 8.74 8.97
C ASN A 40 -1.44 8.14 8.45
N LEU A 41 -2.34 8.97 7.92
CA LEU A 41 -3.57 8.50 7.29
C LEU A 41 -3.29 7.69 6.02
N LEU A 42 -2.39 8.15 5.13
CA LEU A 42 -1.97 7.34 3.96
C LEU A 42 -1.35 6.00 4.38
N HIS A 43 -0.57 5.98 5.47
CA HIS A 43 0.00 4.75 6.01
C HIS A 43 -1.11 3.80 6.50
N LEU A 44 -2.09 4.32 7.26
CA LEU A 44 -3.23 3.54 7.73
C LEU A 44 -4.08 2.97 6.57
N ILE A 45 -4.34 3.77 5.53
CA ILE A 45 -5.04 3.33 4.31
C ILE A 45 -4.27 2.19 3.63
N SER A 46 -2.93 2.30 3.54
CA SER A 46 -2.09 1.23 2.99
C SER A 46 -2.13 -0.05 3.84
N MET A 47 -2.08 0.07 5.17
CA MET A 47 -2.21 -1.08 6.09
C MET A 47 -3.56 -1.77 5.94
N ALA A 48 -4.66 -1.01 5.90
CA ALA A 48 -6.01 -1.53 5.73
C ALA A 48 -6.16 -2.27 4.40
N LEU A 49 -5.75 -1.66 3.28
CA LEU A 49 -5.83 -2.29 1.95
C LEU A 49 -4.98 -3.55 1.81
N ARG A 50 -3.91 -3.68 2.61
CA ARG A 50 -2.99 -4.83 2.60
C ARG A 50 -3.29 -5.85 3.69
N LEU A 51 -4.21 -5.55 4.62
CA LEU A 51 -4.39 -6.30 5.88
C LEU A 51 -3.05 -6.56 6.61
N ASP A 52 -2.17 -5.55 6.61
CA ASP A 52 -0.83 -5.64 7.17
C ASP A 52 -0.64 -4.50 8.20
N PHE A 53 -0.76 -4.86 9.48
CA PHE A 53 -0.66 -3.95 10.62
C PHE A 53 0.63 -4.15 11.42
N GLU A 54 1.63 -4.80 10.82
CA GLU A 54 2.90 -5.12 11.49
C GLU A 54 3.64 -3.86 11.95
N ALA A 55 3.54 -2.77 11.19
CA ALA A 55 4.16 -1.48 11.53
C ALA A 55 3.63 -0.85 12.83
N VAL A 56 2.50 -1.35 13.35
CA VAL A 56 1.83 -0.85 14.56
C VAL A 56 1.59 -1.98 15.58
N ALA A 57 2.30 -3.10 15.43
CA ALA A 57 2.19 -4.26 16.32
C ALA A 57 2.62 -3.96 17.78
N ASP A 58 3.46 -2.94 17.97
CA ASP A 58 3.97 -2.53 19.29
C ASP A 58 3.23 -1.32 19.89
N GLU A 59 2.07 -0.94 19.32
CA GLU A 59 1.23 0.15 19.84
C GLU A 59 -0.24 -0.25 19.90
N ALA A 60 -0.99 0.40 20.79
CA ALA A 60 -2.43 0.18 20.91
C ALA A 60 -3.17 0.83 19.74
N PHE A 61 -4.10 0.10 19.15
CA PHE A 61 -4.99 0.62 18.12
C PHE A 61 -6.28 -0.21 17.99
N GLU A 62 -7.31 0.39 17.40
CA GLU A 62 -8.56 -0.26 17.04
C GLU A 62 -9.17 0.47 15.84
N VAL A 63 -9.29 -0.24 14.72
CA VAL A 63 -9.83 0.28 13.46
C VAL A 63 -10.79 -0.72 12.83
N GLU A 64 -11.83 -0.20 12.18
CA GLU A 64 -12.79 -0.98 11.40
C GLU A 64 -12.86 -0.41 9.98
N PHE A 65 -12.94 -1.24 8.95
CA PHE A 65 -12.97 -0.76 7.57
C PHE A 65 -13.63 -1.74 6.62
N GLU A 66 -14.10 -1.22 5.48
CA GLU A 66 -14.67 -2.02 4.40
C GLU A 66 -13.86 -1.87 3.10
N ILE A 67 -13.55 -3.02 2.50
CA ILE A 67 -12.97 -3.13 1.17
C ILE A 67 -14.03 -3.75 0.25
N ALA A 68 -14.46 -3.00 -0.76
CA ALA A 68 -15.27 -3.52 -1.84
C ALA A 68 -14.39 -4.27 -2.86
N GLY A 69 -14.77 -5.48 -3.20
CA GLY A 69 -14.12 -6.33 -4.19
C GLY A 69 -14.87 -6.41 -5.52
N PRO A 70 -14.45 -7.31 -6.43
CA PRO A 70 -15.19 -7.61 -7.66
C PRO A 70 -16.57 -8.22 -7.37
N GLU A 71 -17.50 -8.12 -8.33
CA GLU A 71 -18.81 -8.79 -8.28
C GLU A 71 -19.63 -8.49 -7.01
N ASN A 72 -19.57 -7.25 -6.52
CA ASN A 72 -20.25 -6.80 -5.28
C ASN A 72 -19.82 -7.51 -4.00
N SER A 73 -18.68 -8.23 -4.01
CA SER A 73 -18.10 -8.70 -2.76
C SER A 73 -17.68 -7.55 -1.87
N LYS A 74 -17.76 -7.77 -0.56
CA LYS A 74 -17.23 -6.85 0.43
C LYS A 74 -16.54 -7.61 1.55
N LEU A 75 -15.48 -7.02 2.04
CA LEU A 75 -14.71 -7.47 3.19
C LEU A 75 -14.80 -6.38 4.24
N VAL A 76 -15.31 -6.71 5.42
CA VAL A 76 -15.35 -5.83 6.58
C VAL A 76 -14.36 -6.39 7.60
N ALA A 77 -13.37 -5.59 7.98
CA ALA A 77 -12.35 -6.03 8.93
C ALA A 77 -12.34 -5.09 10.12
N ARG A 78 -12.25 -5.66 11.32
CA ARG A 78 -11.98 -4.96 12.57
C ARG A 78 -10.68 -5.47 13.14
N VAL A 79 -9.70 -4.58 13.26
CA VAL A 79 -8.35 -4.92 13.70
C VAL A 79 -8.05 -4.16 14.96
N ARG A 80 -7.57 -4.89 15.97
CA ARG A 80 -7.33 -4.36 17.30
C ARG A 80 -6.02 -4.85 17.87
N ASN A 81 -5.30 -3.96 18.53
CA ASN A 81 -4.16 -4.32 19.34
C ASN A 81 -4.32 -3.68 20.72
N ARG A 82 -4.44 -4.50 21.76
CA ARG A 82 -4.51 -4.01 23.15
C ARG A 82 -3.19 -4.28 23.85
N ARG A 83 -2.75 -3.32 24.65
CA ARG A 83 -1.69 -3.58 25.62
C ARG A 83 -2.21 -4.54 26.68
N VAL A 84 -1.50 -5.65 26.92
CA VAL A 84 -1.77 -6.53 28.05
C VAL A 84 -0.82 -6.13 29.16
N GLU A 85 -1.37 -5.59 30.23
CA GLU A 85 -0.61 -5.49 31.47
C GLU A 85 -0.44 -6.90 32.02
N SER A 86 0.80 -7.38 32.00
CA SER A 86 1.15 -8.64 32.66
C SER A 86 0.94 -8.47 34.16
N GLU A 87 0.03 -9.24 34.76
CA GLU A 87 -0.15 -9.29 36.24
C GLU A 87 1.19 -9.61 36.94
N ALA A 88 2.07 -10.39 36.31
CA ALA A 88 3.41 -10.70 36.83
C ALA A 88 4.37 -9.48 36.86
N GLN A 89 4.09 -8.43 36.08
CA GLN A 89 4.81 -7.14 36.17
C GLN A 89 4.26 -6.24 37.29
N GLN A 90 3.07 -6.49 37.83
CA GLN A 90 2.58 -5.73 38.99
C GLN A 90 3.13 -6.27 40.32
N GLU A 91 3.45 -7.57 40.42
CA GLU A 91 3.99 -8.17 41.66
C GLU A 91 5.52 -8.06 41.82
N LEU A 92 6.29 -7.88 40.73
CA LEU A 92 7.76 -7.81 40.76
C LEU A 92 8.34 -6.39 40.85
N PHE A 93 7.52 -5.35 40.69
CA PHE A 93 7.96 -3.95 40.78
C PHE A 93 7.77 -3.39 42.20
N SER A 94 8.59 -3.89 43.14
CA SER A 94 8.97 -3.06 44.28
C SER A 94 9.87 -1.91 43.78
N PRO A 95 9.61 -0.64 44.14
CA PRO A 95 10.20 0.55 43.51
C PRO A 95 11.73 0.74 43.68
N GLN A 96 12.48 -0.26 44.14
CA GLN A 96 13.91 -0.10 44.45
C GLN A 96 14.88 -0.90 43.59
N ASN A 97 14.48 -1.84 42.72
CA ASN A 97 15.44 -2.69 41.98
C ASN A 97 14.99 -3.12 40.57
N SER A 98 14.63 -2.20 39.68
CA SER A 98 14.38 -2.56 38.28
C SER A 98 15.69 -2.55 37.48
N PRO A 99 16.16 -3.69 36.94
CA PRO A 99 17.29 -3.69 36.01
C PRO A 99 16.89 -2.97 34.69
N PRO A 100 17.85 -2.33 34.00
CA PRO A 100 17.60 -1.55 32.77
C PRO A 100 17.08 -2.34 31.56
N ASN A 101 16.84 -3.65 31.69
CA ASN A 101 16.35 -4.54 30.62
C ASN A 101 15.04 -5.23 31.03
N SER A 102 14.02 -4.45 31.40
CA SER A 102 12.68 -5.02 31.54
C SER A 102 12.18 -5.50 30.16
N PRO A 103 11.54 -6.67 30.06
CA PRO A 103 11.00 -7.14 28.80
C PRO A 103 9.98 -6.12 28.26
N PRO A 104 9.93 -5.91 26.93
CA PRO A 104 8.98 -5.00 26.32
C PRO A 104 7.55 -5.37 26.73
N ALA A 105 6.68 -4.36 26.81
CA ALA A 105 5.25 -4.58 27.08
C ALA A 105 4.70 -5.64 26.11
N SER A 106 3.93 -6.61 26.64
CA SER A 106 3.25 -7.59 25.81
C SER A 106 1.97 -6.98 25.26
N TYR A 107 1.72 -7.17 23.98
CA TYR A 107 0.47 -6.77 23.33
C TYR A 107 -0.37 -8.01 22.99
N ASP A 108 -1.66 -7.94 23.26
CA ASP A 108 -2.64 -8.91 22.76
C ASP A 108 -3.27 -8.36 21.50
N PHE A 109 -2.76 -8.88 20.41
CA PHE A 109 -3.24 -8.61 19.09
C PHE A 109 -4.52 -9.41 18.83
N CYS A 110 -5.62 -8.72 18.55
CA CYS A 110 -6.92 -9.31 18.25
C CYS A 110 -7.41 -8.85 16.88
N PHE A 111 -7.76 -9.80 16.03
CA PHE A 111 -8.22 -9.56 14.68
C PHE A 111 -9.56 -10.22 14.47
N GLU A 112 -10.53 -9.47 13.97
CA GLU A 112 -11.83 -9.97 13.54
C GLU A 112 -12.04 -9.59 12.07
N LEU A 113 -12.17 -10.59 11.22
CA LEU A 113 -12.41 -10.42 9.80
C LEU A 113 -13.74 -11.03 9.42
N ARG A 114 -14.60 -10.23 8.83
CA ARG A 114 -15.90 -10.64 8.31
C ARG A 114 -15.93 -10.44 6.79
N VAL A 115 -16.10 -11.53 6.06
CA VAL A 115 -16.15 -11.50 4.60
C VAL A 115 -17.55 -11.89 4.14
N GLY A 116 -18.22 -10.96 3.46
CA GLY A 116 -19.51 -11.23 2.84
C GLY A 116 -19.31 -12.06 1.56
N LEU A 117 -19.96 -13.22 1.51
CA LEU A 117 -19.90 -14.13 0.36
C LEU A 117 -20.96 -13.74 -0.69
N SER A 118 -20.74 -14.13 -1.95
CA SER A 118 -21.65 -13.84 -3.06
C SER A 118 -23.04 -14.46 -2.92
N ASP A 119 -23.17 -15.51 -2.10
CA ASP A 119 -24.42 -16.20 -1.80
C ASP A 119 -25.13 -15.65 -0.55
N GLY A 120 -24.62 -14.56 0.03
CA GLY A 120 -25.18 -13.91 1.22
C GLY A 120 -24.72 -14.51 2.55
N ARG A 121 -23.93 -15.59 2.55
CA ARG A 121 -23.28 -16.09 3.77
C ARG A 121 -22.15 -15.15 4.22
N GLU A 122 -21.71 -15.32 5.45
CA GLU A 122 -20.60 -14.57 6.05
C GLU A 122 -19.53 -15.53 6.56
N LEU A 123 -18.28 -15.25 6.22
CA LEU A 123 -17.11 -15.90 6.80
C LEU A 123 -16.56 -14.98 7.89
N GLU A 124 -16.49 -15.48 9.12
CA GLU A 124 -15.88 -14.79 10.25
C GLU A 124 -14.59 -15.50 10.67
N ILE A 125 -13.50 -14.75 10.72
CA ILE A 125 -12.19 -15.21 11.21
C ILE A 125 -11.83 -14.34 12.40
N ARG A 126 -11.74 -14.94 13.58
CA ARG A 126 -11.26 -14.28 14.79
C ARG A 126 -9.91 -14.85 15.17
N SER A 127 -8.94 -14.02 15.46
CA SER A 127 -7.62 -14.46 15.92
C SER A 127 -7.20 -13.60 17.08
N SER A 128 -6.79 -14.21 18.19
CA SER A 128 -6.09 -13.50 19.26
C SER A 128 -4.81 -14.23 19.66
N THR A 129 -3.86 -13.50 20.25
CA THR A 129 -2.62 -14.12 20.72
C THR A 129 -2.87 -15.14 21.84
N GLN A 130 -3.96 -14.95 22.59
CA GLN A 130 -4.35 -15.78 23.72
C GLN A 130 -5.22 -16.98 23.32
N GLU A 131 -6.21 -16.78 22.45
CA GLU A 131 -7.21 -17.80 22.10
C GLU A 131 -6.84 -18.59 20.83
N GLY A 132 -5.83 -18.14 20.08
CA GLY A 132 -5.52 -18.68 18.76
C GLY A 132 -6.50 -18.21 17.70
N VAL A 133 -6.59 -18.95 16.59
CA VAL A 133 -7.48 -18.64 15.46
C VAL A 133 -8.77 -19.45 15.60
N LYS A 134 -9.91 -18.77 15.63
CA LYS A 134 -11.25 -19.31 15.51
C LYS A 134 -11.86 -18.90 14.18
N VAL A 135 -12.53 -19.82 13.52
CA VAL A 135 -13.12 -19.60 12.19
C VAL A 135 -14.55 -20.05 12.24
N LEU A 136 -15.46 -19.19 11.82
CA LEU A 136 -16.89 -19.46 11.76
C LEU A 136 -17.34 -19.22 10.32
N VAL A 137 -17.96 -20.22 9.70
CA VAL A 137 -18.56 -20.11 8.38
C VAL A 137 -20.07 -20.19 8.57
N ALA A 138 -20.78 -19.09 8.32
CA ALA A 138 -22.21 -18.99 8.63
C ALA A 138 -22.57 -19.39 10.08
N GLY A 139 -21.65 -19.12 11.02
CA GLY A 139 -21.80 -19.44 12.45
C GLY A 139 -21.27 -20.81 12.88
N ASP A 140 -20.90 -21.69 11.95
CA ASP A 140 -20.38 -23.03 12.26
C ASP A 140 -18.84 -23.07 12.21
N GLU A 141 -18.22 -23.73 13.20
CA GLU A 141 -16.77 -23.93 13.24
C GLU A 141 -16.35 -25.14 12.37
N PRO A 142 -15.49 -24.96 11.34
CA PRO A 142 -15.01 -26.07 10.53
C PRO A 142 -14.20 -27.06 11.38
N LYS A 143 -14.56 -28.35 11.32
CA LYS A 143 -13.84 -29.40 12.05
C LYS A 143 -12.44 -29.60 11.46
N GLY A 144 -11.42 -29.62 12.33
CA GLY A 144 -10.08 -30.06 11.96
C GLY A 144 -9.15 -28.96 11.43
N LEU A 145 -9.46 -27.69 11.69
CA LEU A 145 -8.51 -26.62 11.44
C LEU A 145 -7.28 -26.78 12.36
N PRO A 146 -6.06 -26.80 11.81
CA PRO A 146 -4.85 -26.78 12.63
C PRO A 146 -4.84 -25.54 13.51
N GLY A 147 -4.29 -25.64 14.72
CA GLY A 147 -4.01 -24.49 15.57
C GLY A 147 -2.95 -23.59 14.94
N PHE A 148 -3.34 -22.75 13.99
CA PHE A 148 -2.48 -21.74 13.41
C PHE A 148 -2.33 -20.57 14.37
N ARG A 149 -1.09 -20.13 14.59
CA ARG A 149 -0.84 -18.76 15.05
C ARG A 149 -0.78 -17.88 13.81
N MET A 150 -1.83 -17.11 13.57
CA MET A 150 -1.87 -16.22 12.42
C MET A 150 -1.17 -14.91 12.78
N VAL A 151 -0.02 -14.67 12.15
CA VAL A 151 0.55 -13.32 12.05
C VAL A 151 -0.18 -12.65 10.89
N LEU A 152 -0.71 -11.44 11.08
CA LEU A 152 -1.37 -10.69 10.00
C LEU A 152 -0.35 -10.25 8.96
N ASN A 153 -0.09 -11.16 8.03
CA ASN A 153 0.45 -10.82 6.74
C ASN A 153 -0.37 -11.55 5.66
N PRO A 154 -0.43 -11.00 4.43
CA PRO A 154 -1.14 -11.62 3.33
C PRO A 154 -0.79 -13.11 3.15
N THR A 155 0.49 -13.48 3.30
CA THR A 155 0.98 -14.85 3.10
C THR A 155 0.39 -15.86 4.09
N ALA A 156 0.22 -15.47 5.36
CA ALA A 156 -0.41 -16.29 6.38
C ALA A 156 -1.89 -16.46 6.07
N LEU A 157 -2.58 -15.37 5.68
CA LEU A 157 -3.97 -15.43 5.22
C LEU A 157 -4.11 -16.38 4.03
N MET A 158 -3.23 -16.31 3.03
CA MET A 158 -3.31 -17.25 1.88
C MET A 158 -3.11 -18.69 2.27
N SER A 159 -2.13 -18.95 3.13
CA SER A 159 -1.86 -20.32 3.60
C SER A 159 -3.09 -20.86 4.32
N PHE A 160 -3.73 -20.02 5.13
CA PHE A 160 -4.99 -20.32 5.80
C PHE A 160 -6.15 -20.56 4.81
N PHE A 161 -6.32 -19.71 3.79
CA PHE A 161 -7.36 -19.89 2.78
C PHE A 161 -7.14 -21.11 1.89
N PHE A 162 -5.89 -21.43 1.54
CA PHE A 162 -5.57 -22.68 0.86
C PHE A 162 -5.95 -23.89 1.70
N GLU A 163 -5.79 -23.81 3.03
CA GLU A 163 -6.22 -24.88 3.93
C GLU A 163 -7.76 -24.99 3.97
N LEU A 164 -8.50 -23.87 4.02
CA LEU A 164 -9.96 -23.89 3.89
C LEU A 164 -10.44 -24.51 2.57
N LEU A 165 -9.80 -24.14 1.45
CA LEU A 165 -10.09 -24.72 0.13
C LEU A 165 -9.74 -26.22 0.10
N ARG A 166 -8.63 -26.63 0.73
CA ARG A 166 -8.23 -28.05 0.86
C ARG A 166 -9.27 -28.86 1.64
N GLN A 167 -9.88 -28.25 2.65
CA GLN A 167 -10.97 -28.82 3.45
C GLN A 167 -12.33 -28.77 2.74
N LYS A 168 -12.38 -28.29 1.48
CA LYS A 168 -13.59 -28.16 0.66
C LYS A 168 -14.64 -27.24 1.28
N VAL A 169 -14.21 -26.25 2.05
CA VAL A 169 -15.10 -25.17 2.49
C VAL A 169 -15.46 -24.37 1.24
N ASP A 170 -16.76 -24.30 0.92
CA ASP A 170 -17.24 -23.48 -0.19
C ASP A 170 -17.25 -22.01 0.24
N LEU A 171 -16.21 -21.28 -0.15
CA LEU A 171 -16.03 -19.86 0.10
C LEU A 171 -16.68 -18.98 -0.99
N GLY A 172 -17.33 -19.58 -2.00
CA GLY A 172 -17.72 -18.88 -3.21
C GLY A 172 -16.51 -18.42 -4.04
N GLY A 173 -16.73 -18.15 -5.34
CA GLY A 173 -15.66 -17.71 -6.24
C GLY A 173 -15.03 -16.37 -5.85
N THR A 174 -15.73 -15.56 -5.05
CA THR A 174 -15.39 -14.16 -4.83
C THR A 174 -14.37 -13.94 -3.70
N VAL A 175 -14.33 -14.80 -2.67
CA VAL A 175 -13.37 -14.66 -1.56
C VAL A 175 -11.91 -14.80 -2.02
N PRO A 176 -11.52 -15.86 -2.76
CA PRO A 176 -10.17 -15.95 -3.30
C PRO A 176 -9.79 -14.73 -4.14
N LEU A 177 -10.72 -14.16 -4.90
CA LEU A 177 -10.47 -12.96 -5.71
C LEU A 177 -10.21 -11.72 -4.87
N VAL A 178 -11.00 -11.49 -3.82
CA VAL A 178 -10.77 -10.37 -2.87
C VAL A 178 -9.39 -10.51 -2.24
N ILE A 179 -9.05 -11.70 -1.74
CA ILE A 179 -7.77 -11.95 -1.06
C ILE A 179 -6.60 -11.81 -2.03
N MET A 180 -6.69 -12.39 -3.22
CA MET A 180 -5.67 -12.20 -4.26
C MET A 180 -5.50 -10.72 -4.61
N GLY A 181 -6.58 -9.94 -4.57
CA GLY A 181 -6.53 -8.49 -4.70
C GLY A 181 -5.71 -7.80 -3.62
N LEU A 182 -5.70 -8.30 -2.38
CA LEU A 182 -4.91 -7.75 -1.27
C LEU A 182 -3.39 -7.94 -1.47
N PHE A 183 -2.96 -8.98 -2.20
CA PHE A 183 -1.55 -9.13 -2.59
C PHE A 183 -1.08 -8.09 -3.59
N HIS A 184 -2.02 -7.53 -4.32
CA HIS A 184 -1.80 -6.46 -5.28
C HIS A 184 -2.18 -5.10 -4.71
N ALA A 185 -2.49 -5.02 -3.41
CA ALA A 185 -2.78 -3.76 -2.77
C ALA A 185 -1.54 -2.87 -2.74
N PRO A 186 -1.72 -1.57 -3.02
CA PRO A 186 -0.61 -0.66 -3.17
C PRO A 186 0.11 -0.39 -1.84
N TYR A 187 1.43 -0.34 -1.94
CA TYR A 187 2.22 0.39 -0.96
C TYR A 187 2.07 1.90 -1.19
N ARG A 188 2.44 2.69 -0.21
CA ARG A 188 2.55 4.15 -0.37
C ARG A 188 3.75 4.47 -1.27
N PHE A 189 3.51 5.22 -2.34
CA PHE A 189 4.56 5.90 -3.10
C PHE A 189 4.96 7.16 -2.35
N ASP A 190 6.21 7.28 -1.91
CA ASP A 190 6.67 8.39 -1.08
C ASP A 190 7.19 9.60 -1.90
N GLU A 191 7.50 10.69 -1.21
CA GLU A 191 8.04 11.92 -1.80
C GLU A 191 9.50 11.81 -2.26
N GLY A 192 10.19 10.74 -1.87
CA GLY A 192 11.60 10.52 -2.12
C GLY A 192 11.88 9.71 -3.39
N LEU A 193 13.11 9.21 -3.46
CA LEU A 193 13.56 8.27 -4.50
C LEU A 193 13.62 6.82 -4.00
N ASN A 194 13.04 6.51 -2.84
CA ASN A 194 13.08 5.15 -2.28
C ASN A 194 12.47 4.13 -3.24
N ALA A 195 11.35 4.48 -3.89
CA ALA A 195 10.74 3.64 -4.92
C ALA A 195 11.68 3.43 -6.12
N PHE A 196 12.40 4.48 -6.53
CA PHE A 196 13.40 4.40 -7.59
C PHE A 196 14.57 3.49 -7.19
N HIS A 197 15.17 3.72 -6.02
CA HIS A 197 16.27 2.90 -5.50
C HIS A 197 15.89 1.43 -5.30
N ALA A 198 14.66 1.16 -4.87
CA ALA A 198 14.13 -0.19 -4.79
C ALA A 198 14.07 -0.88 -6.16
N MET A 199 13.80 -0.15 -7.25
CA MET A 199 13.85 -0.70 -8.62
C MET A 199 15.25 -1.12 -9.05
N HIS A 200 16.30 -0.47 -8.52
CA HIS A 200 17.70 -0.86 -8.74
C HIS A 200 18.11 -2.09 -7.91
N GLY A 201 17.28 -2.50 -6.95
CA GLY A 201 17.63 -3.53 -5.98
C GLY A 201 18.64 -3.06 -4.94
N VAL A 202 18.77 -1.74 -4.75
CA VAL A 202 19.60 -1.09 -3.74
C VAL A 202 18.69 -0.72 -2.57
N GLY A 203 18.68 -1.56 -1.52
CA GLY A 203 18.04 -1.19 -0.26
C GLY A 203 18.95 -0.25 0.55
N ASP A 204 18.42 0.88 1.00
CA ASP A 204 19.16 1.92 1.74
C ASP A 204 19.52 1.55 3.20
N SER A 205 19.63 0.26 3.54
CA SER A 205 19.97 -0.14 4.91
C SER A 205 21.47 0.08 5.19
N VAL A 206 21.81 1.29 5.63
CA VAL A 206 23.11 1.65 6.24
C VAL A 206 23.40 0.83 7.52
N LEU A 207 22.44 0.06 8.04
CA LEU A 207 22.54 -0.65 9.32
C LEU A 207 22.41 -2.19 9.25
N SER A 208 22.26 -2.79 8.07
CA SER A 208 22.35 -4.25 7.89
C SER A 208 22.83 -4.56 6.48
N SER A 209 23.63 -5.63 6.33
CA SER A 209 24.28 -6.09 5.10
C SER A 209 23.49 -5.78 3.82
N PRO A 210 24.15 -5.35 2.72
CA PRO A 210 23.48 -4.86 1.52
C PRO A 210 22.50 -5.92 1.00
N HIS A 211 21.21 -5.68 1.21
CA HIS A 211 20.14 -6.51 0.67
C HIS A 211 20.10 -6.26 -0.84
N ARG A 212 20.87 -7.04 -1.60
CA ARG A 212 20.82 -7.04 -3.06
C ARG A 212 19.54 -7.76 -3.48
N ALA A 213 18.63 -7.06 -4.15
CA ALA A 213 17.53 -7.74 -4.79
C ALA A 213 18.07 -8.64 -5.91
N TRP A 214 17.80 -9.95 -5.85
CA TRP A 214 18.20 -10.90 -6.88
C TRP A 214 17.01 -11.52 -7.59
N LEU A 215 17.11 -11.61 -8.92
CA LEU A 215 16.16 -12.37 -9.73
C LEU A 215 16.76 -13.74 -10.04
N GLU A 216 16.10 -14.81 -9.59
CA GLU A 216 16.47 -16.19 -9.92
C GLU A 216 15.63 -16.69 -11.10
N ILE A 217 16.26 -17.07 -12.21
CA ILE A 217 15.58 -17.70 -13.35
C ILE A 217 16.03 -19.15 -13.47
N ASN A 218 15.09 -20.09 -13.33
CA ASN A 218 15.31 -21.51 -13.53
C ASN A 218 14.86 -21.92 -14.94
N ARG A 219 15.81 -22.22 -15.83
CA ARG A 219 15.50 -22.70 -17.20
C ARG A 219 15.65 -24.22 -17.29
N PRO A 220 14.56 -25.00 -17.45
CA PRO A 220 14.67 -26.43 -17.72
C PRO A 220 15.24 -26.68 -19.13
N LYS A 221 15.96 -27.81 -19.32
CA LYS A 221 16.63 -28.18 -20.58
C LYS A 221 15.70 -28.50 -21.75
N ALA A 222 14.41 -28.74 -21.52
CA ALA A 222 13.47 -29.02 -22.59
C ALA A 222 13.10 -27.74 -23.34
N LYS A 223 12.96 -27.82 -24.68
CA LYS A 223 12.44 -26.75 -25.55
C LYS A 223 11.01 -26.38 -25.14
N ALA A 224 10.85 -25.64 -24.05
CA ALA A 224 9.64 -24.89 -23.82
C ALA A 224 9.65 -23.75 -24.84
N THR A 225 8.71 -23.83 -25.79
CA THR A 225 8.43 -22.78 -26.76
C THR A 225 8.27 -21.45 -26.05
N SER A 226 8.90 -20.42 -26.59
CA SER A 226 8.86 -19.04 -26.09
C SER A 226 7.43 -18.54 -25.93
N SER A 227 6.93 -18.50 -24.71
CA SER A 227 5.97 -17.52 -24.19
C SER A 227 5.60 -17.98 -22.79
N GLU A 228 5.47 -17.03 -21.87
CA GLU A 228 5.23 -17.26 -20.45
C GLU A 228 6.47 -17.71 -19.66
N VAL A 229 7.30 -16.72 -19.33
CA VAL A 229 7.81 -16.66 -17.96
C VAL A 229 6.58 -16.53 -17.07
N THR A 230 5.94 -17.64 -16.74
CA THR A 230 5.01 -17.68 -15.61
C THR A 230 5.88 -17.35 -14.39
N PRO A 231 5.60 -16.31 -13.60
CA PRO A 231 6.16 -16.19 -12.26
C PRO A 231 5.57 -17.35 -11.45
N GLY A 232 6.12 -18.54 -11.64
CA GLY A 232 5.71 -19.74 -10.95
C GLY A 232 5.93 -19.53 -9.46
N LEU A 233 4.90 -19.86 -8.68
CA LEU A 233 4.92 -20.07 -7.23
C LEU A 233 6.31 -20.52 -6.75
N GLY A 234 7.12 -19.57 -6.26
CA GLY A 234 8.51 -19.89 -5.97
C GLY A 234 9.47 -18.72 -5.87
N VAL A 235 9.03 -17.47 -5.71
CA VAL A 235 9.86 -16.49 -5.01
C VAL A 235 9.69 -16.79 -3.53
N ARG A 236 10.55 -17.65 -2.98
CA ARG A 236 10.70 -17.76 -1.52
C ARG A 236 11.37 -16.47 -1.04
N SER A 237 10.56 -15.45 -0.77
CA SER A 237 10.99 -14.36 0.10
C SER A 237 10.93 -14.91 1.53
N SER A 238 12.07 -15.36 2.04
CA SER A 238 12.22 -15.67 3.46
C SER A 238 12.81 -14.43 4.12
N TYR A 239 12.00 -13.62 4.80
CA TYR A 239 12.45 -12.88 5.99
C TYR A 239 11.25 -12.38 6.83
N LEU A 240 11.40 -12.51 8.16
CA LEU A 240 10.59 -11.94 9.24
C LEU A 240 11.27 -10.65 9.75
N PRO A 241 10.56 -9.71 10.38
CA PRO A 241 10.90 -8.29 10.32
C PRO A 241 11.66 -7.80 11.55
N SER A 242 12.45 -6.76 11.34
CA SER A 242 12.58 -5.68 12.32
C SER A 242 12.79 -4.35 11.57
N ASN A 243 11.95 -3.38 11.92
CA ASN A 243 12.10 -1.94 11.77
C ASN A 243 11.89 -1.28 10.38
N LEU A 244 10.69 -0.74 10.23
CA LEU A 244 10.26 0.56 9.66
C LEU A 244 10.78 1.13 8.31
N TYR A 245 11.63 0.46 7.53
CA TYR A 245 12.09 0.99 6.23
C TYR A 245 11.99 0.01 5.04
N MET A 246 11.34 -1.14 5.23
CA MET A 246 11.37 -2.26 4.26
C MET A 246 10.10 -2.44 3.41
N THR A 247 9.31 -1.41 3.18
CA THR A 247 7.99 -1.59 2.53
C THR A 247 8.03 -1.70 1.00
N ILE A 248 9.20 -1.67 0.34
CA ILE A 248 9.32 -1.97 -1.12
C ILE A 248 10.43 -3.02 -1.41
N VAL A 249 11.29 -3.34 -0.44
CA VAL A 249 12.62 -3.94 -0.73
C VAL A 249 12.64 -5.48 -0.77
N SER A 250 11.61 -6.17 -0.30
CA SER A 250 11.70 -7.64 -0.05
C SER A 250 11.15 -8.55 -1.15
N ALA A 251 10.62 -7.99 -2.25
CA ALA A 251 10.35 -8.73 -3.48
C ALA A 251 11.31 -8.25 -4.58
N PRO A 252 11.94 -9.15 -5.37
CA PRO A 252 12.79 -8.73 -6.47
C PRO A 252 11.99 -7.83 -7.42
N PRO A 253 12.59 -6.75 -7.94
CA PRO A 253 11.89 -5.85 -8.85
C PRO A 253 11.34 -6.67 -10.01
N ARG A 254 10.03 -6.59 -10.21
CA ARG A 254 9.39 -7.18 -11.39
C ARG A 254 9.91 -6.44 -12.63
N PRO A 255 10.16 -7.14 -13.74
CA PRO A 255 10.54 -6.45 -14.95
C PRO A 255 9.56 -5.41 -15.42
N ALA A 256 10.09 -4.21 -15.67
CA ALA A 256 9.34 -3.13 -16.28
C ALA A 256 8.76 -3.64 -17.59
N GLY A 257 7.43 -3.58 -17.70
CA GLY A 257 6.72 -4.00 -18.90
C GLY A 257 7.10 -3.12 -20.09
N LYS A 258 7.06 -3.67 -21.31
CA LYS A 258 7.31 -2.89 -22.53
C LYS A 258 6.36 -1.69 -22.67
N ALA A 259 5.13 -1.80 -22.16
CA ALA A 259 4.15 -0.71 -22.18
C ALA A 259 4.61 0.47 -21.30
N LEU A 260 5.00 0.19 -20.05
CA LEU A 260 5.61 1.18 -19.16
C LEU A 260 6.81 1.86 -19.80
N LEU A 261 7.77 1.09 -20.33
CA LEU A 261 9.01 1.65 -20.87
C LEU A 261 8.75 2.59 -22.07
N ARG A 262 7.79 2.26 -22.93
CA ARG A 262 7.35 3.16 -24.01
C ARG A 262 6.68 4.42 -23.47
N LYS A 263 5.86 4.28 -22.43
CA LYS A 263 5.17 5.39 -21.77
C LYS A 263 6.17 6.34 -21.12
N ALA A 264 7.17 5.80 -20.42
CA ALA A 264 8.29 6.54 -19.85
C ALA A 264 9.08 7.28 -20.95
N ALA A 265 9.47 6.58 -22.02
CA ALA A 265 10.18 7.20 -23.15
C ALA A 265 9.43 8.39 -23.74
N THR A 266 8.13 8.21 -24.01
CA THR A 266 7.28 9.26 -24.56
C THR A 266 7.16 10.45 -23.62
N SER A 267 6.93 10.19 -22.32
CA SER A 267 6.70 11.26 -21.32
C SER A 267 7.97 12.04 -21.00
N LEU A 268 9.13 11.39 -21.04
CA LEU A 268 10.44 11.98 -20.75
C LEU A 268 11.10 12.59 -22.00
N GLY A 269 10.52 12.43 -23.20
CA GLY A 269 11.10 12.93 -24.45
C GLY A 269 12.31 12.13 -24.95
N PHE A 270 12.40 10.85 -24.58
CA PHE A 270 13.43 9.93 -25.06
C PHE A 270 12.93 9.10 -26.24
N LYS A 271 13.86 8.67 -27.09
CA LYS A 271 13.58 7.73 -28.19
C LYS A 271 13.14 6.37 -27.66
N SER A 272 13.80 5.89 -26.61
CA SER A 272 13.45 4.66 -25.90
C SER A 272 14.03 4.66 -24.50
N VAL A 273 13.33 4.00 -23.58
CA VAL A 273 13.83 3.66 -22.24
C VAL A 273 13.96 2.15 -22.17
N GLU A 274 15.09 1.68 -21.69
CA GLU A 274 15.39 0.27 -21.50
C GLU A 274 15.67 -0.01 -20.04
N TRP A 275 15.21 -1.16 -19.57
CA TRP A 275 15.57 -1.67 -18.26
C TRP A 275 16.61 -2.77 -18.43
N GLN A 276 17.82 -2.50 -17.98
CA GLN A 276 18.95 -3.39 -18.11
C GLN A 276 19.14 -4.16 -16.81
N LYS A 277 19.47 -5.45 -16.95
CA LYS A 277 19.76 -6.34 -15.83
C LYS A 277 21.18 -6.87 -15.98
N ARG A 278 21.99 -6.75 -14.92
CA ARG A 278 23.34 -7.28 -14.94
C ARG A 278 23.34 -8.71 -14.39
N LEU A 279 23.77 -9.66 -15.23
CA LEU A 279 23.96 -11.05 -14.79
C LEU A 279 25.16 -11.09 -13.84
N GLN A 280 24.92 -11.45 -12.58
CA GLN A 280 25.97 -11.58 -11.56
C GLN A 280 26.53 -13.00 -11.52
N GLN A 281 25.65 -13.99 -11.53
CA GLN A 281 26.05 -15.38 -11.39
C GLN A 281 25.20 -16.30 -12.27
N ARG A 282 25.82 -17.37 -12.76
CA ARG A 282 25.16 -18.44 -13.50
C ARG A 282 25.63 -19.78 -12.99
N GLU A 283 24.74 -20.55 -12.36
CA GLU A 283 25.01 -21.88 -11.81
C GLU A 283 24.30 -22.96 -12.62
N SER A 284 24.97 -24.08 -12.86
CA SER A 284 24.31 -25.28 -13.40
C SER A 284 23.73 -26.08 -12.24
N LEU A 285 22.44 -26.39 -12.29
CA LEU A 285 21.74 -27.14 -11.26
C LEU A 285 21.86 -28.65 -11.52
N SER A 286 21.91 -29.45 -10.45
CA SER A 286 22.13 -30.90 -10.49
C SER A 286 21.12 -31.66 -11.37
N HIS A 287 19.86 -31.19 -11.42
CA HIS A 287 18.80 -31.72 -12.28
C HIS A 287 18.85 -31.21 -13.75
N GLY A 288 19.97 -30.63 -14.18
CA GLY A 288 20.18 -30.20 -15.57
C GLY A 288 19.58 -28.84 -15.95
N GLY A 289 19.18 -28.02 -14.97
CA GLY A 289 18.73 -26.64 -15.18
C GLY A 289 19.88 -25.63 -15.07
N VAL A 290 19.61 -24.37 -15.43
CA VAL A 290 20.50 -23.24 -15.14
C VAL A 290 19.78 -22.29 -14.20
N ARG A 291 20.48 -21.87 -13.15
CA ARG A 291 20.13 -20.78 -12.26
C ARG A 291 20.91 -19.53 -12.70
N GLU A 292 20.21 -18.47 -13.06
CA GLU A 292 20.81 -17.15 -13.32
C GLU A 292 20.41 -16.20 -12.20
N THR A 293 21.39 -15.51 -11.61
CA THR A 293 21.22 -14.49 -10.58
C THR A 293 21.55 -13.12 -11.19
N TYR A 294 20.61 -12.19 -11.13
CA TYR A 294 20.79 -10.81 -11.58
C TYR A 294 20.83 -9.84 -10.40
N ALA A 295 21.59 -8.76 -10.48
CA ALA A 295 21.55 -7.62 -9.55
C ALA A 295 21.90 -6.34 -10.31
N GLU A 296 21.91 -5.18 -9.63
CA GLU A 296 22.29 -3.89 -10.23
C GLU A 296 21.44 -3.63 -11.48
N PHE A 297 20.13 -3.52 -11.29
CA PHE A 297 19.25 -3.16 -12.38
C PHE A 297 19.49 -1.70 -12.72
N GLU A 298 19.52 -1.33 -14.00
CA GLU A 298 19.81 0.04 -14.45
C GLU A 298 18.79 0.48 -15.50
N PHE A 299 18.54 1.78 -15.60
CA PHE A 299 17.75 2.34 -16.69
C PHE A 299 18.65 3.06 -17.69
N GLY A 300 18.45 2.72 -18.96
CA GLY A 300 19.13 3.33 -20.08
C GLY A 300 18.15 4.09 -20.96
N CYS A 301 18.43 5.35 -21.25
CA CYS A 301 17.60 6.21 -22.08
C CYS A 301 18.33 6.55 -23.37
N ALA A 302 17.78 6.13 -24.52
CA ALA A 302 18.30 6.51 -25.83
C ALA A 302 17.74 7.87 -26.25
N LEU A 303 18.62 8.77 -26.67
CA LEU A 303 18.27 10.07 -27.21
C LEU A 303 17.91 9.97 -28.70
N HIS A 304 17.22 10.99 -29.22
CA HIS A 304 16.84 11.05 -30.64
C HIS A 304 18.04 11.23 -31.59
N ASP A 305 19.11 11.85 -31.11
CA ASP A 305 20.36 12.06 -31.86
C ASP A 305 21.31 10.85 -31.85
N GLY A 306 20.91 9.75 -31.19
CA GLY A 306 21.72 8.54 -31.05
C GLY A 306 22.59 8.51 -29.80
N GLY A 307 22.57 9.57 -28.98
CA GLY A 307 23.17 9.56 -27.65
C GLY A 307 22.46 8.60 -26.68
N PHE A 308 23.09 8.36 -25.54
CA PHE A 308 22.58 7.47 -24.50
C PHE A 308 22.88 8.04 -23.12
N VAL A 309 21.89 7.98 -22.24
CA VAL A 309 21.92 8.53 -20.88
C VAL A 309 21.60 7.40 -19.91
N LEU A 310 22.39 7.29 -18.85
CA LEU A 310 22.17 6.33 -17.76
C LEU A 310 21.31 6.94 -16.65
N ASP A 311 20.77 6.10 -15.77
CA ASP A 311 19.91 6.55 -14.67
C ASP A 311 20.58 7.58 -13.76
N ASP A 312 21.88 7.47 -13.48
CA ASP A 312 22.62 8.40 -12.64
C ASP A 312 22.57 9.84 -13.18
N GLN A 313 22.53 9.98 -14.50
CA GLN A 313 22.44 11.24 -15.24
C GLN A 313 21.01 11.81 -15.33
N LEU A 314 19.97 11.05 -14.97
CA LEU A 314 18.60 11.57 -14.91
C LEU A 314 18.44 12.56 -13.76
N SER A 315 17.70 13.64 -14.00
CA SER A 315 17.27 14.58 -12.98
C SER A 315 16.34 13.93 -11.95
N PHE A 316 16.16 14.60 -10.82
CA PHE A 316 15.26 14.12 -9.76
C PHE A 316 13.83 13.87 -10.27
N GLY A 317 13.28 14.80 -11.06
CA GLY A 317 11.94 14.69 -11.60
C GLY A 317 11.78 13.52 -12.57
N GLU A 318 12.77 13.27 -13.44
CA GLU A 318 12.75 12.14 -14.38
C GLU A 318 12.82 10.80 -13.65
N LYS A 319 13.69 10.68 -12.64
CA LYS A 319 13.78 9.50 -11.75
C LYS A 319 12.45 9.24 -11.04
N ARG A 320 11.84 10.29 -10.50
CA ARG A 320 10.55 10.19 -9.80
C ARG A 320 9.41 9.81 -10.72
N LEU A 321 9.34 10.38 -11.93
CA LEU A 321 8.32 10.01 -12.92
C LEU A 321 8.47 8.53 -13.34
N LEU A 322 9.70 8.07 -13.57
CA LEU A 322 9.96 6.67 -13.90
C LEU A 322 9.54 5.74 -12.76
N ALA A 323 9.88 6.10 -11.52
CA ALA A 323 9.46 5.35 -10.34
C ALA A 323 7.94 5.34 -10.16
N PHE A 324 7.26 6.46 -10.44
CA PHE A 324 5.82 6.57 -10.38
C PHE A 324 5.14 5.68 -11.44
N LEU A 325 5.64 5.69 -12.67
CA LEU A 325 5.14 4.80 -13.73
C LEU A 325 5.31 3.32 -13.38
N TYR A 326 6.46 2.96 -12.79
CA TYR A 326 6.69 1.62 -12.26
C TYR A 326 5.73 1.26 -11.15
N TYR A 327 5.54 2.17 -10.21
CA TYR A 327 4.57 2.04 -9.14
C TYR A 327 3.16 1.75 -9.69
N LEU A 328 2.68 2.50 -10.68
CA LEU A 328 1.36 2.31 -11.28
C LEU A 328 1.18 0.96 -11.98
N GLU A 329 2.22 0.33 -12.50
CA GLU A 329 2.14 -1.04 -13.06
C GLU A 329 1.89 -2.08 -11.97
N THR A 330 2.38 -1.83 -10.76
CA THR A 330 2.19 -2.70 -9.59
C THR A 330 0.86 -2.42 -8.87
N ALA A 331 0.43 -1.16 -8.86
CA ALA A 331 -0.74 -0.64 -8.16
C ALA A 331 -1.98 -0.59 -9.08
N LYS A 332 -2.51 -1.76 -9.47
CA LYS A 332 -3.48 -1.88 -10.59
C LYS A 332 -4.92 -1.47 -10.30
N GLY A 333 -5.32 -1.20 -9.07
CA GLY A 333 -6.71 -0.81 -8.76
C GLY A 333 -6.84 0.34 -7.76
N CYS A 334 -5.80 0.53 -6.95
CA CYS A 334 -5.71 1.61 -6.01
C CYS A 334 -4.28 2.17 -6.06
N ALA A 335 -4.13 3.47 -5.84
CA ALA A 335 -2.85 4.15 -5.70
C ALA A 335 -2.86 5.00 -4.42
N ILE A 336 -1.73 5.05 -3.71
CA ILE A 336 -1.52 5.82 -2.49
C ILE A 336 -0.23 6.59 -2.71
N VAL A 337 -0.33 7.90 -2.90
CA VAL A 337 0.75 8.73 -3.41
C VAL A 337 0.96 9.93 -2.50
N ASP A 338 2.09 9.95 -1.81
CA ASP A 338 2.52 11.06 -0.97
C ASP A 338 3.27 12.08 -1.85
N GLU A 339 2.81 13.33 -1.82
CA GLU A 339 3.42 14.48 -2.52
C GLU A 339 3.68 14.21 -4.00
N LEU A 340 2.65 13.74 -4.74
CA LEU A 340 2.78 13.31 -6.15
C LEU A 340 3.55 14.34 -7.01
N ALA A 341 3.20 15.61 -6.90
CA ALA A 341 3.77 16.69 -7.70
C ALA A 341 5.19 17.13 -7.30
N ASN A 342 5.77 16.60 -6.22
CA ASN A 342 7.11 16.98 -5.79
C ASN A 342 8.14 16.71 -6.91
N GLY A 343 8.88 17.73 -7.34
CA GLY A 343 9.90 17.61 -8.38
C GLY A 343 9.42 17.25 -9.80
N LEU A 344 8.11 17.15 -10.04
CA LEU A 344 7.57 16.88 -11.38
C LEU A 344 7.35 18.17 -12.18
N HIS A 345 7.62 18.12 -13.48
CA HIS A 345 7.24 19.18 -14.40
C HIS A 345 5.71 19.28 -14.53
N TYR A 346 5.20 20.48 -14.85
CA TYR A 346 3.76 20.77 -14.98
C TYR A 346 3.03 19.76 -15.88
N ASP A 347 3.55 19.49 -17.08
CA ASP A 347 2.95 18.54 -18.04
C ASP A 347 2.90 17.10 -17.50
N TRP A 348 3.86 16.73 -16.63
CA TRP A 348 3.90 15.41 -16.01
C TRP A 348 2.89 15.27 -14.87
N ILE A 349 2.57 16.36 -14.17
CA ILE A 349 1.55 16.33 -13.11
C ILE A 349 0.19 16.02 -13.72
N GLN A 350 -0.18 16.71 -14.81
CA GLN A 350 -1.43 16.44 -15.52
C GLN A 350 -1.47 14.99 -16.03
N SER A 351 -0.42 14.57 -16.73
CA SER A 351 -0.32 13.19 -17.23
C SER A 351 -0.41 12.16 -16.10
N ALA A 352 0.17 12.44 -14.94
CA ALA A 352 0.12 11.54 -13.78
C ALA A 352 -1.31 11.38 -13.24
N LEU A 353 -2.11 12.45 -13.23
CA LEU A 353 -3.53 12.38 -12.86
C LEU A 353 -4.34 11.59 -13.88
N ASP A 354 -4.12 11.80 -15.17
CA ASP A 354 -4.80 11.01 -16.23
C ASP A 354 -4.52 9.51 -16.07
N TRP A 355 -3.30 9.13 -15.64
CA TRP A 355 -2.94 7.73 -15.41
C TRP A 355 -3.50 7.13 -14.13
N LEU A 356 -4.01 7.98 -13.24
CA LEU A 356 -4.69 7.59 -11.99
C LEU A 356 -6.21 7.50 -12.15
N GLU A 357 -6.80 8.05 -13.22
CA GLU A 357 -8.26 8.18 -13.38
C GLU A 357 -9.02 6.85 -13.25
N ASP A 358 -8.45 5.76 -13.77
CA ASP A 358 -9.04 4.41 -13.67
C ASP A 358 -8.85 3.75 -12.29
N ARG A 359 -8.35 4.49 -11.29
CA ARG A 359 -7.97 3.98 -9.96
C ARG A 359 -8.68 4.74 -8.85
N GLN A 360 -8.87 4.05 -7.74
CA GLN A 360 -9.04 4.78 -6.48
C GLN A 360 -7.67 5.35 -6.08
N ALA A 361 -7.54 6.66 -5.96
CA ALA A 361 -6.26 7.32 -5.72
C ALA A 361 -6.31 8.15 -4.43
N PHE A 362 -5.41 7.87 -3.50
CA PHE A 362 -5.22 8.62 -2.26
C PHE A 362 -4.00 9.52 -2.41
N LEU A 363 -4.21 10.83 -2.43
CA LEU A 363 -3.18 11.80 -2.79
C LEU A 363 -2.95 12.81 -1.67
N THR A 364 -1.69 13.20 -1.46
CA THR A 364 -1.32 14.43 -0.75
C THR A 364 -0.54 15.33 -1.71
N SER A 365 -0.63 16.64 -1.50
CA SER A 365 0.29 17.58 -2.13
C SER A 365 0.41 18.91 -1.39
N GLN A 366 1.62 19.43 -1.34
CA GLN A 366 1.97 20.82 -1.03
C GLN A 366 2.07 21.69 -2.29
N ASN A 367 1.88 21.13 -3.48
CA ASN A 367 1.91 21.88 -4.73
C ASN A 367 0.47 22.26 -5.15
N SER A 368 0.21 23.56 -5.30
CA SER A 368 -1.10 24.07 -5.74
C SER A 368 -1.49 23.53 -7.11
N LEU A 369 -0.53 23.33 -8.00
CA LEU A 369 -0.77 22.92 -9.38
C LEU A 369 -1.49 21.57 -9.45
N LEU A 370 -1.15 20.62 -8.55
CA LEU A 370 -1.85 19.34 -8.51
C LEU A 370 -3.34 19.52 -8.21
N LEU A 371 -3.66 20.42 -7.28
CA LEU A 371 -5.04 20.71 -6.89
C LEU A 371 -5.82 21.35 -8.03
N ASP A 372 -5.17 22.23 -8.79
CA ASP A 372 -5.79 22.94 -9.91
C ASP A 372 -6.13 22.04 -11.11
N PHE A 373 -5.53 20.85 -11.18
CA PHE A 373 -5.82 19.84 -12.20
C PHE A 373 -6.86 18.80 -11.78
N LEU A 374 -7.39 18.85 -10.55
CA LEU A 374 -8.36 17.86 -10.08
C LEU A 374 -9.68 17.96 -10.86
N PRO A 375 -10.23 16.85 -11.36
CA PRO A 375 -11.46 16.85 -12.17
C PRO A 375 -12.71 16.94 -11.29
N ILE A 376 -12.98 18.12 -10.73
CA ILE A 376 -14.16 18.35 -9.87
C ILE A 376 -15.33 18.84 -10.70
N THR A 377 -16.37 18.01 -10.81
CA THR A 377 -17.52 18.25 -11.70
C THR A 377 -18.86 18.40 -10.97
N SER A 378 -18.91 18.20 -9.65
CA SER A 378 -20.10 18.45 -8.83
C SER A 378 -19.76 18.76 -7.37
N ALA A 379 -20.77 19.22 -6.62
CA ALA A 379 -20.67 19.43 -5.18
C ALA A 379 -20.47 18.10 -4.43
N GLU A 380 -21.20 17.04 -4.79
CA GLU A 380 -21.01 15.72 -4.19
C GLU A 380 -19.60 15.20 -4.47
N GLY A 381 -19.10 15.38 -5.70
CA GLY A 381 -17.74 15.02 -6.07
C GLY A 381 -16.70 15.73 -5.21
N ALA A 382 -16.88 17.01 -4.89
CA ALA A 382 -16.00 17.73 -3.96
C ALA A 382 -16.08 17.18 -2.52
N THR A 383 -17.30 16.90 -2.04
CA THR A 383 -17.55 16.33 -0.70
C THR A 383 -16.84 14.99 -0.51
N GLU A 384 -16.93 14.11 -1.52
CA GLU A 384 -16.33 12.78 -1.49
C GLU A 384 -14.82 12.81 -1.73
N MET A 385 -14.33 13.75 -2.55
CA MET A 385 -12.92 13.83 -2.92
C MET A 385 -12.04 14.37 -1.79
N PHE A 386 -12.49 15.39 -1.05
CA PHE A 386 -11.62 16.08 -0.10
C PHE A 386 -11.72 15.53 1.33
N ILE A 387 -10.55 15.25 1.90
CA ILE A 387 -10.39 14.86 3.30
C ILE A 387 -9.57 15.94 3.99
N ARG A 388 -10.17 16.67 4.92
CA ARG A 388 -9.48 17.67 5.72
C ARG A 388 -8.77 17.01 6.89
N CYS A 389 -7.47 17.26 6.99
CA CYS A 389 -6.62 16.87 8.11
C CYS A 389 -6.19 18.10 8.89
N GLU A 390 -6.65 18.21 10.14
CA GLU A 390 -6.39 19.37 11.01
C GLU A 390 -5.87 18.93 12.38
N HIS A 391 -5.27 19.88 13.11
CA HIS A 391 -5.04 19.73 14.54
C HIS A 391 -6.24 20.26 15.31
N VAL A 392 -6.66 19.52 16.32
CA VAL A 392 -7.58 20.02 17.34
C VAL A 392 -6.82 20.22 18.66
N GLU A 393 -7.54 20.54 19.73
CA GLU A 393 -6.99 20.68 21.07
C GLU A 393 -6.10 19.47 21.46
N ASP A 394 -5.10 19.71 22.31
CA ASP A 394 -4.13 18.72 22.76
C ASP A 394 -3.26 18.07 21.68
N ARG A 395 -3.05 18.77 20.55
CA ARG A 395 -2.26 18.29 19.39
C ARG A 395 -2.81 17.00 18.76
N LYS A 396 -4.06 16.64 19.05
CA LYS A 396 -4.72 15.52 18.37
C LYS A 396 -4.98 15.86 16.90
N TRP A 397 -5.04 14.84 16.07
CA TRP A 397 -5.41 14.95 14.66
C TRP A 397 -6.91 14.71 14.51
N CYS A 398 -7.61 15.62 13.83
CA CYS A 398 -8.97 15.40 13.37
C CYS A 398 -8.94 15.24 11.85
N TRP A 399 -9.44 14.10 11.37
CA TRP A 399 -9.60 13.82 9.95
C TRP A 399 -11.08 13.72 9.66
N LYS A 400 -11.55 14.37 8.60
CA LYS A 400 -12.96 14.33 8.19
C LYS A 400 -13.08 14.58 6.70
N ASN A 401 -14.07 13.96 6.07
CA ASN A 401 -14.53 14.41 4.76
C ASN A 401 -15.07 15.85 4.85
N PHE A 402 -15.19 16.51 3.70
CA PHE A 402 -15.98 17.73 3.62
C PHE A 402 -17.43 17.44 4.03
N THR A 403 -18.08 18.44 4.63
CA THR A 403 -19.53 18.42 4.82
C THR A 403 -20.24 18.79 3.51
N ASP A 404 -21.52 18.41 3.38
CA ASP A 404 -22.34 18.77 2.22
C ASP A 404 -22.37 20.28 1.96
N ASN A 405 -22.38 21.09 3.03
CA ASN A 405 -22.32 22.55 2.92
C ASN A 405 -20.95 23.01 2.42
N GLU A 406 -19.84 22.48 2.95
CA GLU A 406 -18.50 22.81 2.48
C GLU A 406 -18.31 22.44 1.00
N GLY A 407 -18.76 21.26 0.57
CA GLY A 407 -18.71 20.83 -0.82
C GLY A 407 -19.57 21.69 -1.74
N SER A 408 -20.81 22.01 -1.33
CA SER A 408 -21.72 22.86 -2.10
C SER A 408 -21.19 24.28 -2.27
N GLU A 409 -20.69 24.88 -1.19
CA GLU A 409 -20.14 26.22 -1.25
C GLU A 409 -18.81 26.27 -2.03
N PHE A 410 -17.93 25.27 -1.85
CA PHE A 410 -16.70 25.15 -2.63
C PHE A 410 -17.01 25.04 -4.12
N TYR A 411 -17.94 24.15 -4.50
CA TYR A 411 -18.29 23.93 -5.90
C TYR A 411 -18.99 25.15 -6.51
N ARG A 412 -19.79 25.89 -5.74
CA ARG A 412 -20.37 27.15 -6.17
C ARG A 412 -19.28 28.15 -6.56
N ASP A 413 -18.27 28.35 -5.71
CA ASP A 413 -17.17 29.28 -6.00
C ASP A 413 -16.36 28.83 -7.23
N LEU A 414 -16.11 27.53 -7.36
CA LEU A 414 -15.45 26.94 -8.54
C LEU A 414 -16.26 27.14 -9.82
N SER A 415 -17.59 26.98 -9.76
CA SER A 415 -18.49 27.08 -10.91
C SER A 415 -18.61 28.50 -11.48
N VAL A 416 -18.29 29.52 -10.68
CA VAL A 416 -18.21 30.92 -11.15
C VAL A 416 -16.99 31.11 -12.06
N GLY A 417 -15.98 30.24 -11.99
CA GLY A 417 -14.84 30.17 -12.91
C GLY A 417 -13.80 31.28 -12.74
N VAL A 418 -13.85 32.01 -11.61
CA VAL A 418 -12.93 33.14 -11.33
C VAL A 418 -11.69 32.68 -10.59
N GLU A 419 -11.80 31.65 -9.75
CA GLU A 419 -10.72 31.15 -8.90
C GLU A 419 -10.38 29.70 -9.25
N HIS A 420 -9.08 29.37 -9.13
CA HIS A 420 -8.63 27.98 -9.22
C HIS A 420 -8.88 27.23 -7.91
N VAL A 421 -8.94 25.89 -7.97
CA VAL A 421 -9.17 25.01 -6.81
C VAL A 421 -8.27 25.38 -5.64
N SER A 422 -6.95 25.54 -5.88
CA SER A 422 -5.98 25.86 -4.84
C SER A 422 -6.23 27.23 -4.20
N GLN A 423 -6.73 28.21 -4.95
CA GLN A 423 -7.06 29.54 -4.43
C GLN A 423 -8.29 29.48 -3.52
N ILE A 424 -9.35 28.80 -3.95
CA ILE A 424 -10.56 28.62 -3.15
C ILE A 424 -10.22 27.93 -1.83
N LEU A 425 -9.42 26.87 -1.87
CA LEU A 425 -8.97 26.13 -0.67
C LEU A 425 -8.17 27.03 0.28
N ARG A 426 -7.29 27.89 -0.23
CA ARG A 426 -6.54 28.86 0.60
C ARG A 426 -7.42 29.93 1.22
N THR A 427 -8.30 30.54 0.42
CA THR A 427 -9.22 31.60 0.89
C THR A 427 -10.12 31.10 2.01
N ARG A 428 -10.52 29.82 1.95
CA ARG A 428 -11.33 29.16 2.98
C ARG A 428 -10.50 28.59 4.16
N GLY A 429 -9.18 28.68 4.12
CA GLY A 429 -8.30 28.14 5.17
C GLY A 429 -8.28 26.60 5.23
N LEU A 430 -8.58 25.93 4.13
CA LEU A 430 -8.67 24.47 4.02
C LEU A 430 -7.36 23.82 3.54
N TRP A 431 -6.38 24.61 3.08
CA TRP A 431 -5.07 24.16 2.63
C TRP A 431 -3.94 25.04 3.18
#